data_AF-A0A7S0D7L0-F1
#
_entry.id   AF-A0A7S0D7L0-F1
#
_cell.length_a   1.000
_cell.length_b   1.000
_cell.length_c   1.000
_cell.angle_alpha   90.00
_cell.angle_beta   90.00
_cell.angle_gamma   90.00
#
_symmetry.space_group_name_H-M   'P 1'
#
loop_
_entity.id
_entity.type
_entity.pdbx_description
1 polymer ?
#
loop_
_entity_poly.entity_id
_entity_poly.type
_entity_poly.pdbx_seq_one_letter_code
_entity_poly.pdbx_strand_id
1 'polypeptide(L)'
;GLAGARLRAPPSASRRAFLPRASADEDDASPVASPVAPISAAEGYASLGATLGAIRALPPSERAEAAEAATKRVSATLNGMKVAGATRRWDCYPTLQRRNVFPGEFSQMGIKDATQIGRPSDTNDFNFIVAVTLTTSLLALVVGATLPGDWGAFGSYLIGGISLATLAVGSTAPGLLKVAIDRVARVNPEYRTRIAKHEAAHFLVGYMLGTPVAGYSLGLGTAHTDFLEAKLERKVYGRIAIKEETMLPLACISMAGVAAEAMAYEEVQGQEADLRDLQRILNKCEPKLSDAAQQAVTRWAVWQAASMLKRHQKSFDALTEKMSQGATVEECLQAIEAAPEPEYD
;
A
#
# COMPACT_ATOMS: atom_id res chain seq x y z
N GLY A 1 -44.23 -31.10 -35.72
CA GLY A 1 -43.22 -30.50 -36.61
C GLY A 1 -42.40 -29.52 -35.81
N LEU A 2 -41.11 -29.79 -35.65
CA LEU A 2 -40.17 -29.02 -34.84
C LEU A 2 -39.95 -27.61 -35.41
N ALA A 3 -40.20 -26.58 -34.61
CA ALA A 3 -39.78 -25.21 -34.89
C ALA A 3 -38.32 -25.04 -34.43
N GLY A 4 -37.41 -24.89 -35.39
CA GLY A 4 -35.99 -24.70 -35.13
C GLY A 4 -35.68 -23.33 -34.52
N ALA A 5 -35.36 -23.32 -33.22
CA ALA A 5 -34.72 -22.19 -32.58
C ALA A 5 -33.27 -22.09 -33.09
N ARG A 6 -32.99 -21.11 -33.95
CA ARG A 6 -31.62 -20.73 -34.31
C ARG A 6 -30.99 -20.10 -33.07
N LEU A 7 -30.11 -20.84 -32.41
CA LEU A 7 -29.18 -20.33 -31.40
C LEU A 7 -28.34 -19.22 -32.04
N ARG A 8 -28.58 -17.98 -31.59
CA ARG A 8 -27.79 -16.81 -31.95
C ARG A 8 -26.42 -16.99 -31.28
N ALA A 9 -25.36 -17.14 -32.07
CA ALA A 9 -24.00 -17.19 -31.54
C ALA A 9 -23.71 -15.90 -30.74
N PRO A 10 -22.97 -15.98 -29.62
CA PRO A 10 -22.57 -14.80 -28.87
C PRO A 10 -21.68 -13.91 -29.78
N PRO A 11 -21.76 -12.57 -29.65
CA PRO A 11 -20.90 -11.68 -30.41
C PRO A 11 -19.44 -11.99 -30.06
N SER A 12 -18.64 -12.30 -31.08
CA SER A 12 -17.19 -12.48 -30.94
C SER A 12 -16.61 -11.22 -30.30
N ALA A 13 -15.95 -11.39 -29.14
CA ALA A 13 -15.21 -10.31 -28.50
C ALA A 13 -14.19 -9.76 -29.51
N SER A 14 -14.45 -8.58 -30.05
CA SER A 14 -13.45 -7.83 -30.79
C SER A 14 -12.31 -7.57 -29.81
N ARG A 15 -11.13 -8.14 -30.07
CA ARG A 15 -9.89 -7.81 -29.34
C ARG A 15 -9.64 -6.31 -29.55
N ARG A 16 -10.19 -5.46 -28.67
CA ARG A 16 -9.70 -4.09 -28.52
C ARG A 16 -8.22 -4.19 -28.21
N ALA A 17 -7.40 -3.53 -29.01
CA ALA A 17 -5.97 -3.39 -28.71
C ALA A 17 -5.85 -2.79 -27.31
N PHE A 18 -5.13 -3.48 -26.42
CA PHE A 18 -4.81 -2.95 -25.11
C PHE A 18 -3.88 -1.76 -25.31
N LEU A 19 -4.38 -0.56 -25.01
CA LEU A 19 -3.55 0.63 -24.93
C LEU A 19 -3.12 0.77 -23.47
N PRO A 20 -1.82 0.63 -23.16
CA PRO A 20 -1.35 0.86 -21.81
C PRO A 20 -1.69 2.30 -21.41
N ARG A 21 -2.04 2.51 -20.14
CA ARG A 21 -2.15 3.86 -19.59
C ARG A 21 -0.89 4.64 -19.97
N ALA A 22 -1.08 5.82 -20.57
CA ALA A 22 0.03 6.65 -21.04
C ALA A 22 1.08 6.72 -19.94
N SER A 23 2.27 6.21 -20.23
CA SER A 23 3.35 6.31 -19.27
C SER A 23 3.61 7.80 -19.10
N ALA A 24 3.85 8.20 -17.86
CA ALA A 24 4.05 9.58 -17.42
C ALA A 24 5.16 10.39 -18.13
N ASP A 25 5.81 9.84 -19.18
CA ASP A 25 6.87 10.41 -20.03
C ASP A 25 6.36 11.08 -21.32
N GLU A 26 5.06 11.12 -21.62
CA GLU A 26 4.58 11.69 -22.88
C GLU A 26 4.63 13.23 -22.91
N ASP A 27 5.83 13.75 -23.19
CA ASP A 27 6.06 14.90 -24.07
C ASP A 27 6.32 14.44 -25.53
N ASP A 28 6.16 13.15 -25.85
CA ASP A 28 6.31 12.66 -27.23
C ASP A 28 4.96 12.70 -27.97
N ALA A 29 4.82 13.68 -28.84
CA ALA A 29 3.69 13.86 -29.75
C ALA A 29 3.70 12.83 -30.90
N SER A 30 3.70 11.53 -30.57
CA SER A 30 3.69 10.43 -31.55
C SER A 30 2.54 9.44 -31.27
N PRO A 31 1.38 9.53 -31.95
CA PRO A 31 0.17 8.76 -31.63
C PRO A 31 0.19 7.32 -32.19
N VAL A 32 1.35 6.67 -32.28
CA VAL A 32 1.45 5.29 -32.78
C VAL A 32 2.11 4.41 -31.73
N ALA A 33 1.29 3.97 -30.77
CA ALA A 33 1.66 2.89 -29.86
C ALA A 33 2.07 1.66 -30.71
N SER A 34 3.35 1.30 -30.67
CA SER A 34 3.82 0.07 -31.29
C SER A 34 3.06 -1.11 -30.67
N PRO A 35 2.59 -2.08 -31.47
CA PRO A 35 1.79 -3.19 -30.96
C PRO A 35 2.60 -3.98 -29.93
N VAL A 36 2.08 -4.05 -28.70
CA VAL A 36 2.70 -4.81 -27.61
C VAL A 36 2.65 -6.30 -27.96
N ALA A 37 3.82 -6.94 -28.04
CA ALA A 37 3.92 -8.37 -28.31
C ALA A 37 3.36 -9.20 -27.13
N PRO A 38 2.58 -10.27 -27.39
CA PRO A 38 2.09 -11.13 -26.32
C PRO A 38 3.26 -11.90 -25.68
N ILE A 39 3.25 -12.00 -24.35
CA ILE A 39 4.24 -12.76 -23.57
C ILE A 39 3.48 -13.80 -22.75
N SER A 40 3.91 -15.07 -22.78
CA SER A 40 3.24 -16.12 -22.03
C SER A 40 3.39 -15.92 -20.51
N ALA A 41 2.50 -16.53 -19.72
CA ALA A 41 2.57 -16.44 -18.26
C ALA A 41 3.93 -16.91 -17.72
N ALA A 42 4.42 -18.05 -18.22
CA ALA A 42 5.69 -18.64 -17.76
C ALA A 42 6.89 -17.74 -18.08
N GLU A 43 6.99 -17.23 -19.32
CA GLU A 43 8.07 -16.33 -19.71
C GLU A 43 7.99 -14.99 -18.97
N GLY A 44 6.78 -14.46 -18.81
CA GLY A 44 6.53 -13.19 -18.14
C GLY A 44 6.94 -13.24 -16.67
N TYR A 45 6.46 -14.24 -15.92
CA TYR A 45 6.83 -14.40 -14.52
C TYR A 45 8.33 -14.67 -14.33
N ALA A 46 8.95 -15.50 -15.17
CA ALA A 46 10.40 -15.72 -15.11
C ALA A 46 11.21 -14.43 -15.36
N SER A 47 10.79 -13.61 -16.33
CA SER A 47 11.41 -12.31 -16.62
C SER A 47 11.26 -11.32 -15.45
N LEU A 48 10.08 -11.28 -14.83
CA LEU A 48 9.80 -10.46 -13.65
C LEU A 48 10.64 -10.92 -12.45
N GLY A 49 10.67 -12.23 -12.17
CA GLY A 49 11.48 -12.82 -11.11
C GLY A 49 12.97 -12.51 -11.26
N ALA A 50 13.52 -12.66 -12.47
CA ALA A 50 14.90 -12.32 -12.75
C ALA A 50 15.20 -10.83 -12.54
N THR A 51 14.34 -9.94 -13.07
CA THR A 51 14.55 -8.48 -13.00
C THR A 51 14.42 -7.97 -11.56
N LEU A 52 13.35 -8.35 -10.87
CA LEU A 52 13.07 -7.92 -9.49
C LEU A 52 14.02 -8.59 -8.49
N GLY A 53 14.41 -9.84 -8.74
CA GLY A 53 15.43 -10.55 -7.97
C GLY A 53 16.79 -9.86 -8.06
N ALA A 54 17.18 -9.39 -9.25
CA ALA A 54 18.41 -8.62 -9.44
C ALA A 54 18.38 -7.30 -8.65
N ILE A 55 17.26 -6.56 -8.67
CA ILE A 55 17.10 -5.33 -7.89
C ILE A 55 17.19 -5.64 -6.38
N ARG A 56 16.50 -6.68 -5.91
CA ARG A 56 16.51 -7.09 -4.50
C ARG A 56 17.91 -7.45 -4.00
N ALA A 57 18.75 -8.02 -4.86
CA ALA A 57 20.12 -8.40 -4.52
C ALA A 57 21.07 -7.20 -4.34
N LEU A 58 20.71 -6.02 -4.86
CA LEU A 58 21.51 -4.81 -4.72
C LEU A 58 21.47 -4.23 -3.30
N PRO A 59 22.51 -3.46 -2.89
CA PRO A 59 22.48 -2.67 -1.66
C PRO A 59 21.31 -1.67 -1.66
N PRO A 60 20.70 -1.35 -0.51
CA PRO A 60 19.54 -0.45 -0.44
C PRO A 60 19.73 0.91 -1.14
N SER A 61 20.95 1.44 -1.15
CA SER A 61 21.28 2.72 -1.81
C SER A 61 21.19 2.69 -3.33
N GLU A 62 21.35 1.52 -3.95
CA GLU A 62 21.36 1.35 -5.42
C GLU A 62 20.01 0.86 -5.96
N ARG A 63 19.12 0.39 -5.08
CA ARG A 63 17.83 -0.19 -5.48
C ARG A 63 16.92 0.80 -6.19
N ALA A 64 16.90 2.06 -5.76
CA ALA A 64 16.04 3.09 -6.33
C ALA A 64 16.38 3.36 -7.81
N GLU A 65 17.67 3.51 -8.13
CA GLU A 65 18.14 3.73 -9.50
C GLU A 65 17.92 2.49 -10.39
N ALA A 66 18.18 1.30 -9.86
CA ALA A 66 17.94 0.05 -10.57
C ALA A 66 16.43 -0.17 -10.86
N ALA A 67 15.57 0.20 -9.90
CA ALA A 67 14.12 0.18 -10.04
C ALA A 67 13.65 1.15 -11.13
N GLU A 68 14.19 2.38 -11.17
CA GLU A 68 13.93 3.35 -12.25
C GLU A 68 14.23 2.74 -13.62
N ALA A 69 15.45 2.19 -13.77
CA ALA A 69 15.93 1.64 -15.02
C ALA A 69 15.13 0.40 -15.48
N ALA A 70 14.55 -0.34 -14.54
CA ALA A 70 13.75 -1.53 -14.82
C ALA A 70 12.29 -1.24 -15.13
N THR A 71 11.76 -0.07 -14.76
CA THR A 71 10.33 0.29 -14.90
C THR A 71 9.79 0.00 -16.29
N LYS A 72 10.45 0.52 -17.35
CA LYS A 72 9.98 0.34 -18.74
C LYS A 72 9.93 -1.14 -19.15
N ARG A 73 10.91 -1.93 -18.72
CA ARG A 73 10.99 -3.38 -19.03
C ARG A 73 9.91 -4.17 -18.29
N VAL A 74 9.69 -3.88 -17.01
CA VAL A 74 8.66 -4.54 -16.21
C VAL A 74 7.26 -4.18 -16.71
N SER A 75 6.97 -2.91 -16.97
CA SER A 75 5.71 -2.48 -17.57
C SER A 75 5.47 -3.14 -18.93
N ALA A 76 6.49 -3.20 -19.80
CA ALA A 76 6.37 -3.88 -21.09
C ALA A 76 6.06 -5.38 -20.94
N THR A 77 6.68 -6.04 -19.96
CA THR A 77 6.44 -7.46 -19.65
C THR A 77 5.00 -7.68 -19.20
N LEU A 78 4.51 -6.90 -18.23
CA LEU A 78 3.14 -6.99 -17.73
C LEU A 78 2.10 -6.65 -18.81
N ASN A 79 2.40 -5.66 -19.66
CA ASN A 79 1.55 -5.34 -20.81
C ASN A 79 1.48 -6.50 -21.81
N GLY A 80 2.62 -7.16 -22.11
CA GLY A 80 2.66 -8.34 -22.96
C GLY A 80 1.91 -9.53 -22.37
N MET A 81 2.03 -9.75 -21.06
CA MET A 81 1.25 -10.76 -20.33
C MET A 81 -0.25 -10.49 -20.39
N LYS A 82 -0.66 -9.22 -20.29
CA LYS A 82 -2.07 -8.81 -20.42
C LYS A 82 -2.62 -9.07 -21.82
N VAL A 83 -1.86 -8.76 -22.86
CA VAL A 83 -2.24 -9.06 -24.26
C VAL A 83 -2.39 -10.57 -24.49
N ALA A 84 -1.55 -11.39 -23.85
CA ALA A 84 -1.66 -12.84 -23.88
C ALA A 84 -2.81 -13.40 -23.01
N GLY A 85 -3.47 -12.56 -22.21
CA GLY A 85 -4.52 -12.97 -21.26
C GLY A 85 -4.01 -13.63 -19.98
N ALA A 86 -2.70 -13.54 -19.70
CA ALA A 86 -2.05 -14.09 -18.52
C ALA A 86 -2.26 -13.24 -17.26
N THR A 87 -2.47 -11.93 -17.40
CA THR A 87 -2.78 -11.02 -16.29
C THR A 87 -4.09 -10.30 -16.57
N ARG A 88 -5.09 -10.48 -15.71
CA ARG A 88 -6.43 -9.86 -15.86
C ARG A 88 -6.58 -8.63 -15.00
N ARG A 89 -5.85 -8.55 -13.88
CA ARG A 89 -5.96 -7.47 -12.90
C ARG A 89 -4.92 -6.36 -13.13
N TRP A 90 -3.84 -6.62 -13.88
CA TRP A 90 -2.90 -5.57 -14.27
C TRP A 90 -3.60 -4.45 -15.05
N ASP A 91 -3.47 -3.19 -14.60
CA ASP A 91 -4.02 -2.00 -15.27
C ASP A 91 -5.50 -2.17 -15.70
N CYS A 92 -6.32 -2.85 -14.87
CA CYS A 92 -7.66 -3.28 -15.26
C CYS A 92 -8.73 -2.20 -15.11
N TYR A 93 -8.38 -1.05 -14.52
CA TYR A 93 -9.30 0.07 -14.34
C TYR A 93 -9.18 1.10 -15.47
N PRO A 94 -10.32 1.65 -15.95
CA PRO A 94 -10.28 2.76 -16.88
C PRO A 94 -9.64 4.00 -16.25
N THR A 95 -9.39 5.02 -17.06
CA THR A 95 -8.98 6.34 -16.55
C THR A 95 -9.93 6.79 -15.46
N LEU A 96 -9.38 7.07 -14.28
CA LEU A 96 -10.18 7.44 -13.12
C LEU A 96 -10.78 8.83 -13.31
N GLN A 97 -12.03 8.98 -12.90
CA GLN A 97 -12.71 10.26 -12.84
C GLN A 97 -13.15 10.49 -11.40
N ARG A 98 -12.78 11.64 -10.84
CA ARG A 98 -13.23 11.99 -9.50
C ARG A 98 -14.71 12.36 -9.50
N ARG A 99 -15.37 12.02 -8.40
CA ARG A 99 -16.72 12.45 -8.10
C ARG A 99 -16.81 12.89 -6.65
N ASN A 100 -17.87 13.61 -6.32
CA ASN A 100 -18.17 13.88 -4.92
C ASN A 100 -18.54 12.56 -4.22
N VAL A 101 -17.91 12.33 -3.07
CA VAL A 101 -18.20 11.20 -2.18
C VAL A 101 -18.78 11.76 -0.89
N PHE A 102 -20.00 11.33 -0.57
CA PHE A 102 -20.68 11.70 0.64
C PHE A 102 -20.30 10.78 1.82
N PRO A 103 -20.34 11.26 3.07
CA PRO A 103 -19.96 10.47 4.23
C PRO A 103 -20.66 9.10 4.35
N GLY A 104 -21.94 9.00 3.98
CA GLY A 104 -22.70 7.74 4.04
C GLY A 104 -22.24 6.66 3.05
N GLU A 105 -21.46 7.02 2.02
CA GLU A 105 -20.96 6.07 1.03
C GLU A 105 -19.76 5.25 1.55
N PHE A 106 -19.09 5.73 2.61
CA PHE A 106 -18.00 4.99 3.26
C PHE A 106 -18.50 3.73 3.96
N SER A 107 -19.69 3.79 4.58
CA SER A 107 -20.30 2.62 5.23
C SER A 107 -20.60 1.49 4.24
N GLN A 108 -20.93 1.83 2.98
CA GLN A 108 -21.11 0.83 1.92
C GLN A 108 -19.81 0.10 1.57
N MET A 109 -18.65 0.71 1.82
CA MET A 109 -17.34 0.10 1.61
C MET A 109 -16.82 -0.64 2.85
N GLY A 110 -17.59 -0.68 3.94
CA GLY A 110 -17.18 -1.31 5.20
C GLY A 110 -16.42 -0.38 6.15
N ILE A 111 -16.28 0.90 5.80
CA ILE A 111 -15.64 1.90 6.65
C ILE A 111 -16.65 2.39 7.69
N LYS A 112 -16.42 2.05 8.95
CA LYS A 112 -17.34 2.33 10.07
C LYS A 112 -17.27 3.78 10.52
N ASP A 113 -16.07 4.35 10.63
CA ASP A 113 -15.84 5.73 11.06
C ASP A 113 -14.84 6.42 10.14
N ALA A 114 -15.35 7.16 9.16
CA ALA A 114 -14.52 7.95 8.25
C ALA A 114 -13.86 9.17 8.95
N THR A 115 -14.26 9.53 10.18
CA THR A 115 -13.69 10.67 10.90
C THR A 115 -12.32 10.37 11.52
N GLN A 116 -11.92 9.10 11.60
CA GLN A 116 -10.57 8.70 12.00
C GLN A 116 -9.53 8.96 10.91
N ILE A 117 -9.97 9.12 9.66
CA ILE A 117 -9.06 9.42 8.55
C ILE A 117 -8.53 10.86 8.74
N GLY A 118 -7.21 11.00 8.82
CA GLY A 118 -6.53 12.26 9.08
C GLY A 118 -6.36 12.62 10.56
N ARG A 119 -6.83 11.79 11.50
CA ARG A 119 -6.55 11.96 12.94
C ARG A 119 -5.32 11.15 13.36
N PRO A 120 -4.31 11.74 14.00
CA PRO A 120 -3.22 10.97 14.59
C PRO A 120 -3.76 9.90 15.53
N SER A 121 -3.17 8.70 15.48
CA SER A 121 -3.49 7.61 16.40
C SER A 121 -2.41 7.53 17.46
N ASP A 122 -2.81 7.61 18.73
CA ASP A 122 -1.92 7.54 19.88
C ASP A 122 -1.98 6.15 20.57
N THR A 123 -2.70 5.18 19.98
CA THR A 123 -2.97 3.87 20.60
C THR A 123 -1.70 3.07 20.88
N ASN A 124 -0.75 3.06 19.94
CA ASN A 124 0.51 2.33 20.14
C ASN A 124 1.38 3.02 21.20
N ASP A 125 1.40 4.35 21.21
CA ASP A 125 2.12 5.15 22.20
C ASP A 125 1.55 4.91 23.61
N PHE A 126 0.22 4.93 23.74
CA PHE A 126 -0.47 4.64 25.00
C PHE A 126 -0.21 3.21 25.48
N ASN A 127 -0.39 2.20 24.60
CA ASN A 127 -0.17 0.80 24.94
C ASN A 127 1.28 0.56 25.37
N PHE A 128 2.25 1.19 24.70
CA PHE A 128 3.65 1.11 25.06
C PHE A 128 3.93 1.74 26.43
N ILE A 129 3.45 2.97 26.68
CA ILE A 129 3.66 3.66 27.95
C ILE A 129 3.03 2.85 29.10
N VAL A 130 1.82 2.35 28.92
CA VAL A 130 1.14 1.52 29.93
C VAL A 130 1.89 0.21 30.15
N ALA A 131 2.29 -0.50 29.09
CA ALA A 131 3.02 -1.76 29.20
C ALA A 131 4.35 -1.56 29.92
N VAL A 132 5.15 -0.57 29.53
CA VAL A 132 6.41 -0.23 30.19
C VAL A 132 6.16 0.13 31.64
N THR A 133 5.20 1.00 31.94
CA THR A 133 4.93 1.46 33.30
C THR A 133 4.49 0.33 34.22
N LEU A 134 3.55 -0.52 33.77
CA LEU A 134 3.06 -1.64 34.58
C LEU A 134 4.12 -2.71 34.79
N THR A 135 4.86 -3.07 33.73
CA THR A 135 5.89 -4.12 33.82
C THR A 135 7.06 -3.69 34.68
N THR A 136 7.55 -2.45 34.54
CA THR A 136 8.64 -1.93 35.38
C THR A 136 8.18 -1.74 36.83
N SER A 137 6.95 -1.27 37.08
CA SER A 137 6.43 -1.10 38.43
C SER A 137 6.28 -2.45 39.15
N LEU A 138 5.72 -3.45 38.46
CA LEU A 138 5.60 -4.80 39.01
C LEU A 138 6.97 -5.41 39.28
N LEU A 139 7.90 -5.30 38.33
CA LEU A 139 9.25 -5.86 38.47
C LEU A 139 10.04 -5.14 39.58
N ALA A 140 9.91 -3.82 39.71
CA ALA A 140 10.51 -3.06 40.80
C ALA A 140 9.97 -3.49 42.17
N LEU A 141 8.67 -3.81 42.27
CA LEU A 141 8.07 -4.36 43.49
C LEU A 141 8.62 -5.76 43.80
N VAL A 142 8.70 -6.64 42.80
CA VAL A 142 9.27 -7.99 42.97
C VAL A 142 10.73 -7.92 43.41
N VAL A 143 11.56 -7.09 42.74
CA VAL A 143 12.98 -6.94 43.06
C VAL A 143 13.17 -6.38 44.46
N GLY A 144 12.37 -5.38 44.85
CA GLY A 144 12.43 -4.80 46.20
C GLY A 144 11.99 -5.77 47.30
N ALA A 145 11.06 -6.67 47.00
CA ALA A 145 10.57 -7.67 47.96
C ALA A 145 11.45 -8.92 48.05
N THR A 146 12.21 -9.25 46.99
CA THR A 146 12.97 -10.51 46.89
C THR A 146 14.46 -10.37 47.14
N LEU A 147 15.06 -9.21 46.81
CA LEU A 147 16.48 -9.00 47.02
C LEU A 147 16.75 -8.40 48.41
N PRO A 148 17.77 -8.89 49.13
CA PRO A 148 18.09 -8.42 50.47
C PRO A 148 18.79 -7.06 50.47
N GLY A 149 18.45 -6.24 51.47
CA GLY A 149 19.16 -5.01 51.81
C GLY A 149 19.17 -3.97 50.68
N ASP A 150 20.28 -3.25 50.55
CA ASP A 150 20.44 -2.13 49.62
C ASP A 150 20.30 -2.55 48.14
N TRP A 151 20.51 -3.83 47.82
CA TRP A 151 20.33 -4.34 46.46
C TRP A 151 18.87 -4.37 46.01
N GLY A 152 17.94 -4.64 46.94
CA GLY A 152 16.50 -4.54 46.66
C GLY A 152 16.11 -3.10 46.36
N ALA A 153 16.50 -2.16 47.23
CA ALA A 153 16.21 -0.74 47.05
C ALA A 153 16.82 -0.17 45.75
N PHE A 154 18.11 -0.42 45.52
CA PHE A 154 18.81 0.03 44.31
C PHE A 154 18.19 -0.56 43.04
N GLY A 155 17.91 -1.86 43.03
CA GLY A 155 17.27 -2.55 41.91
C GLY A 155 15.87 -2.01 41.61
N SER A 156 15.04 -1.80 42.63
CA SER A 156 13.70 -1.21 42.48
C SER A 156 13.76 0.20 41.86
N TYR A 157 14.69 1.05 42.32
CA TYR A 157 14.82 2.41 41.78
C TYR A 157 15.32 2.41 40.34
N LEU A 158 16.30 1.55 40.01
CA LEU A 158 16.82 1.45 38.64
C LEU A 158 15.71 1.01 37.66
N ILE A 159 14.90 0.03 38.05
CA ILE A 159 13.81 -0.49 37.22
C ILE A 159 12.67 0.51 37.13
N GLY A 160 12.22 1.10 38.24
CA GLY A 160 11.19 2.13 38.24
C GLY A 160 11.61 3.38 37.44
N GLY A 161 12.90 3.71 37.45
CA GLY A 161 13.49 4.79 36.67
C GLY A 161 13.36 4.62 35.15
N ILE A 162 13.14 3.40 34.64
CA ILE A 162 12.93 3.14 33.21
C ILE A 162 11.67 3.87 32.70
N SER A 163 10.61 3.96 33.50
CA SER A 163 9.39 4.69 33.11
C SER A 163 9.64 6.20 32.99
N LEU A 164 10.46 6.76 33.89
CA LEU A 164 10.88 8.16 33.82
C LEU A 164 11.79 8.41 32.61
N ALA A 165 12.73 7.50 32.35
CA ALA A 165 13.59 7.56 31.17
C ALA A 165 12.77 7.47 29.87
N THR A 166 11.74 6.63 29.84
CA THR A 166 10.83 6.50 28.69
C THR A 166 10.10 7.81 28.41
N LEU A 167 9.56 8.46 29.45
CA LEU A 167 8.93 9.79 29.33
C LEU A 167 9.95 10.84 28.86
N ALA A 168 11.17 10.83 29.40
CA ALA A 168 12.23 11.76 29.01
C ALA A 168 12.64 11.59 27.53
N VAL A 169 12.78 10.36 27.05
CA VAL A 169 13.07 10.06 25.63
C VAL A 169 11.89 10.46 24.75
N GLY A 170 10.65 10.20 25.15
CA GLY A 170 9.47 10.64 24.42
C GLY A 170 9.42 12.16 24.23
N SER A 171 9.89 12.92 25.22
CA SER A 171 9.96 14.38 25.14
C SER A 171 11.14 14.90 24.31
N THR A 172 12.30 14.26 24.36
CA THR A 172 13.56 14.78 23.78
C THR A 172 13.92 14.16 22.43
N ALA A 173 13.51 12.93 22.18
CA ALA A 173 13.84 12.15 20.98
C ALA A 173 12.65 11.26 20.56
N PRO A 174 11.50 11.84 20.17
CA PRO A 174 10.28 11.10 19.85
C PRO A 174 10.47 10.07 18.72
N GLY A 175 11.36 10.33 17.76
CA GLY A 175 11.66 9.37 16.68
C GLY A 175 12.29 8.06 17.19
N LEU A 176 13.15 8.12 18.21
CA LEU A 176 13.75 6.92 18.80
C LEU A 176 12.71 6.11 19.58
N LEU A 177 11.80 6.80 20.27
CA LEU A 177 10.70 6.17 20.97
C LEU A 177 9.76 5.44 20.00
N LYS A 178 9.44 6.05 18.86
CA LYS A 178 8.59 5.44 17.82
C LYS A 178 9.15 4.09 17.33
N VAL A 179 10.46 4.00 17.11
CA VAL A 179 11.12 2.73 16.73
C VAL A 179 10.96 1.65 17.82
N ALA A 180 11.08 2.02 19.10
CA ALA A 180 10.88 1.10 20.20
C ALA A 180 9.41 0.67 20.33
N ILE A 181 8.47 1.60 20.17
CA ILE A 181 7.03 1.35 20.16
C ILE A 181 6.67 0.35 19.06
N ASP A 182 7.09 0.60 17.82
CA ASP A 182 6.81 -0.29 16.68
C ASP A 182 7.38 -1.70 16.90
N ARG A 183 8.52 -1.80 17.60
CA ARG A 183 9.13 -3.08 17.95
C ARG A 183 8.30 -3.88 18.94
N VAL A 184 7.76 -3.22 19.96
CA VAL A 184 6.90 -3.87 20.95
C VAL A 184 5.53 -4.19 20.35
N ALA A 185 4.95 -3.28 19.57
CA ALA A 185 3.63 -3.46 18.95
C ALA A 185 3.56 -4.72 18.06
N ARG A 186 4.65 -5.07 17.36
CA ARG A 186 4.72 -6.27 16.49
C ARG A 186 4.74 -7.60 17.21
N VAL A 187 4.92 -7.63 18.54
CA VAL A 187 4.67 -8.85 19.32
C VAL A 187 3.19 -9.25 19.19
N ASN A 188 2.30 -8.28 18.96
CA ASN A 188 0.89 -8.52 18.66
C ASN A 188 0.71 -9.06 17.22
N PRO A 189 0.18 -10.29 17.04
CA PRO A 189 -0.15 -10.83 15.71
C PRO A 189 -1.14 -9.98 14.92
N GLU A 190 -2.07 -9.30 15.61
CA GLU A 190 -3.05 -8.42 14.99
C GLU A 190 -2.38 -7.20 14.36
N TYR A 191 -1.38 -6.60 15.04
CA TYR A 191 -0.62 -5.47 14.51
C TYR A 191 0.22 -5.89 13.29
N ARG A 192 0.79 -7.10 13.29
CA ARG A 192 1.47 -7.65 12.10
C ARG A 192 0.51 -7.83 10.93
N THR A 193 -0.71 -8.31 11.21
CA THR A 193 -1.77 -8.49 10.21
C THR A 193 -2.23 -7.14 9.66
N ARG A 194 -2.33 -6.11 10.52
CA ARG A 194 -2.65 -4.74 10.14
C ARG A 194 -1.65 -4.20 9.13
N ILE A 195 -0.36 -4.30 9.42
CA ILE A 195 0.71 -3.87 8.50
C ILE A 195 0.65 -4.65 7.19
N ALA A 196 0.48 -5.97 7.24
CA ALA A 196 0.40 -6.79 6.03
C ALA A 196 -0.79 -6.37 5.13
N LYS A 197 -1.97 -6.11 5.72
CA LYS A 197 -3.13 -5.60 4.99
C LYS A 197 -2.89 -4.20 4.42
N HIS A 198 -2.27 -3.33 5.19
CA HIS A 198 -1.95 -1.96 4.77
C HIS A 198 -1.04 -1.97 3.53
N GLU A 199 0.08 -2.70 3.58
CA GLU A 199 1.02 -2.79 2.44
C GLU A 199 0.44 -3.54 1.24
N ALA A 200 -0.29 -4.63 1.49
CA ALA A 200 -0.98 -5.35 0.42
C ALA A 200 -1.99 -4.47 -0.33
N ALA A 201 -2.56 -3.46 0.34
CA ALA A 201 -3.49 -2.55 -0.29
C ALA A 201 -2.79 -1.61 -1.27
N HIS A 202 -1.67 -1.00 -0.88
CA HIS A 202 -0.83 -0.23 -1.80
C HIS A 202 -0.43 -1.07 -3.01
N PHE A 203 0.10 -2.27 -2.75
CA PHE A 203 0.52 -3.21 -3.78
C PHE A 203 -0.62 -3.49 -4.78
N LEU A 204 -1.78 -3.94 -4.30
CA LEU A 204 -2.88 -4.35 -5.16
C LEU A 204 -3.47 -3.18 -5.94
N VAL A 205 -3.70 -2.04 -5.29
CA VAL A 205 -4.24 -0.84 -5.93
C VAL A 205 -3.28 -0.30 -6.99
N GLY A 206 -1.98 -0.25 -6.70
CA GLY A 206 -0.97 0.14 -7.68
C GLY A 206 -0.94 -0.80 -8.89
N TYR A 207 -0.95 -2.11 -8.65
CA TYR A 207 -1.00 -3.11 -9.71
C TYR A 207 -2.25 -2.96 -10.60
N MET A 208 -3.42 -2.76 -10.01
CA MET A 208 -4.68 -2.56 -10.75
C MET A 208 -4.75 -1.23 -11.52
N LEU A 209 -3.93 -0.26 -11.15
CA LEU A 209 -3.82 1.05 -11.80
C LEU A 209 -2.62 1.16 -12.75
N GLY A 210 -1.92 0.05 -13.00
CA GLY A 210 -0.82 -0.02 -13.96
C GLY A 210 0.51 0.52 -13.44
N THR A 211 0.66 0.68 -12.12
CA THR A 211 1.92 1.09 -11.48
C THR A 211 2.67 -0.17 -11.02
N PRO A 212 3.82 -0.50 -11.62
CA PRO A 212 4.51 -1.75 -11.34
C PRO A 212 5.25 -1.70 -9.98
N VAL A 213 5.14 -2.78 -9.21
CA VAL A 213 5.75 -2.91 -7.87
C VAL A 213 7.19 -3.42 -8.00
N ALA A 214 8.14 -2.73 -7.37
CA ALA A 214 9.56 -3.10 -7.31
C ALA A 214 9.85 -4.10 -6.19
N GLY A 215 9.17 -3.90 -5.07
CA GLY A 215 9.44 -4.59 -3.83
C GLY A 215 8.42 -4.23 -2.78
N TYR A 216 8.48 -4.93 -1.67
CA TYR A 216 7.78 -4.55 -0.47
C TYR A 216 8.60 -4.99 0.72
N SER A 217 8.41 -4.31 1.83
CA SER A 217 8.96 -4.68 3.11
C SER A 217 7.84 -4.59 4.13
N LEU A 218 7.73 -5.62 4.96
CA LEU A 218 6.91 -5.56 6.17
C LEU A 218 7.79 -5.31 7.40
N GLY A 219 9.04 -4.86 7.24
CA GLY A 219 10.06 -4.75 8.29
C GLY A 219 9.84 -3.62 9.31
N LEU A 220 10.50 -3.70 10.46
CA LEU A 220 10.48 -2.67 11.52
C LEU A 220 10.94 -1.31 10.99
N GLY A 221 10.12 -0.26 11.16
CA GLY A 221 10.42 1.10 10.68
C GLY A 221 10.68 1.20 9.17
N THR A 222 10.40 0.13 8.43
CA THR A 222 10.68 -0.04 7.01
C THR A 222 9.50 -0.74 6.34
N ALA A 223 8.30 -0.67 6.91
CA ALA A 223 7.09 -1.13 6.22
C ALA A 223 6.81 -0.14 5.09
N HIS A 224 6.85 -0.65 3.86
CA HIS A 224 6.56 0.12 2.66
C HIS A 224 6.41 -0.81 1.46
N THR A 225 5.69 -0.33 0.47
CA THR A 225 5.60 -0.92 -0.86
C THR A 225 6.37 -0.03 -1.83
N ASP A 226 7.45 -0.56 -2.39
CA ASP A 226 8.25 0.15 -3.39
C ASP A 226 7.60 -0.01 -4.76
N PHE A 227 7.26 1.11 -5.40
CA PHE A 227 6.89 1.11 -6.81
C PHE A 227 8.14 1.35 -7.67
N LEU A 228 8.25 0.67 -8.80
CA LEU A 228 9.39 0.82 -9.71
C LEU A 228 9.50 2.24 -10.28
N GLU A 229 8.40 2.97 -10.32
CA GLU A 229 8.38 4.34 -10.81
C GLU A 229 9.22 5.26 -9.91
N ALA A 230 10.47 5.50 -10.32
CA ALA A 230 11.19 6.72 -9.95
C ALA A 230 10.49 7.99 -10.44
N LYS A 231 9.42 7.84 -11.23
CA LYS A 231 8.47 8.91 -11.56
C LYS A 231 7.50 9.18 -10.43
N LEU A 232 7.13 8.19 -9.61
CA LEU A 232 6.39 8.43 -8.38
C LEU A 232 7.27 9.31 -7.49
N GLU A 233 8.52 8.92 -7.26
CA GLU A 233 9.44 9.73 -6.46
C GLU A 233 9.80 11.06 -7.13
N ARG A 234 10.13 11.12 -8.43
CA ARG A 234 10.46 12.39 -9.13
C ARG A 234 9.24 13.30 -9.32
N LYS A 235 8.02 12.77 -9.35
CA LYS A 235 6.79 13.59 -9.34
C LYS A 235 6.39 13.97 -7.92
N VAL A 236 6.52 13.09 -6.92
CA VAL A 236 6.25 13.36 -5.49
C VAL A 236 7.34 14.26 -4.87
N TYR A 237 8.59 14.20 -5.30
CA TYR A 237 9.76 14.91 -4.75
C TYR A 237 10.48 15.86 -5.73
N GLY A 238 10.31 15.76 -7.06
CA GLY A 238 10.89 16.69 -8.04
C GLY A 238 9.98 17.89 -8.38
N ARG A 239 10.34 18.76 -9.34
CA ARG A 239 9.59 20.00 -9.64
C ARG A 239 8.52 19.87 -10.75
N ILE A 240 8.08 18.65 -11.04
CA ILE A 240 7.21 18.38 -12.20
C ILE A 240 5.74 18.64 -11.84
N ALA A 241 5.07 19.49 -12.61
CA ALA A 241 3.62 19.66 -12.55
C ALA A 241 2.91 18.41 -13.06
N ILE A 242 1.84 18.00 -12.36
CA ILE A 242 1.11 16.76 -12.65
C ILE A 242 -0.33 17.12 -13.03
N LYS A 243 -0.83 16.57 -14.14
CA LYS A 243 -2.24 16.71 -14.53
C LYS A 243 -3.13 15.81 -13.69
N GLU A 244 -4.41 16.16 -13.61
CA GLU A 244 -5.42 15.41 -12.85
C GLU A 244 -5.44 13.90 -13.20
N GLU A 245 -5.31 13.54 -14.47
CA GLU A 245 -5.29 12.14 -14.95
C GLU A 245 -4.17 11.28 -14.32
N THR A 246 -3.02 11.89 -14.01
CA THR A 246 -1.93 11.21 -13.30
C THR A 246 -2.08 11.35 -11.79
N MET A 247 -2.61 12.48 -11.31
CA MET A 247 -2.80 12.74 -9.88
C MET A 247 -3.79 11.74 -9.25
N LEU A 248 -4.90 11.44 -9.92
CA LEU A 248 -5.97 10.62 -9.35
C LEU A 248 -5.56 9.16 -9.04
N PRO A 249 -4.85 8.43 -9.94
CA PRO A 249 -4.30 7.12 -9.61
C PRO A 249 -3.29 7.18 -8.45
N LEU A 250 -2.40 8.18 -8.44
CA LEU A 250 -1.41 8.34 -7.38
C LEU A 250 -2.09 8.59 -6.02
N ALA A 251 -3.13 9.43 -6.00
CA ALA A 251 -3.91 9.66 -4.78
C ALA A 251 -4.60 8.38 -4.28
N CYS A 252 -5.14 7.54 -5.17
CA CYS A 252 -5.72 6.25 -4.79
C CYS A 252 -4.66 5.28 -4.24
N ILE A 253 -3.47 5.24 -4.85
CA ILE A 253 -2.36 4.41 -4.37
C ILE A 253 -1.92 4.89 -2.99
N SER A 254 -1.70 6.20 -2.79
CA SER A 254 -1.30 6.76 -1.49
C SER A 254 -2.34 6.50 -0.40
N MET A 255 -3.62 6.47 -0.72
CA MET A 255 -4.68 6.24 0.27
C MET A 255 -5.10 4.77 0.41
N ALA A 256 -4.44 3.84 -0.27
CA ALA A 256 -4.85 2.43 -0.27
C ALA A 256 -4.63 1.76 1.09
N GLY A 257 -3.50 2.00 1.75
CA GLY A 257 -3.22 1.49 3.10
C GLY A 257 -4.23 1.99 4.13
N VAL A 258 -4.45 3.31 4.16
CA VAL A 258 -5.53 3.94 4.95
C VAL A 258 -6.90 3.31 4.70
N ALA A 259 -7.27 3.10 3.42
CA ALA A 259 -8.55 2.51 3.07
C ALA A 259 -8.69 1.09 3.61
N ALA A 260 -7.67 0.25 3.47
CA ALA A 260 -7.67 -1.11 3.99
C ALA A 260 -7.78 -1.16 5.52
N GLU A 261 -7.06 -0.28 6.21
CA GLU A 261 -7.18 -0.18 7.67
C GLU A 261 -8.57 0.27 8.09
N ALA A 262 -9.12 1.31 7.45
CA ALA A 262 -10.44 1.84 7.76
C ALA A 262 -11.58 0.82 7.49
N MET A 263 -11.38 -0.12 6.56
CA MET A 263 -12.31 -1.22 6.29
C MET A 263 -12.22 -2.35 7.33
N ALA A 264 -11.04 -2.60 7.87
CA ALA A 264 -10.76 -3.76 8.71
C ALA A 264 -10.79 -3.46 10.23
N TYR A 265 -10.50 -2.22 10.62
CA TYR A 265 -10.32 -1.81 12.01
C TYR A 265 -11.15 -0.56 12.32
N GLU A 266 -11.41 -0.33 13.61
CA GLU A 266 -12.16 0.86 14.06
C GLU A 266 -11.33 2.14 14.00
N GLU A 267 -10.01 2.00 14.17
CA GLU A 267 -9.05 3.10 14.14
C GLU A 267 -8.00 2.84 13.06
N VAL A 268 -7.60 3.91 12.36
CA VAL A 268 -6.50 3.90 11.38
C VAL A 268 -5.22 4.36 12.06
N GLN A 269 -4.17 3.53 12.03
CA GLN A 269 -2.91 3.81 12.72
C GLN A 269 -1.77 4.22 11.76
N GLY A 270 -1.71 3.65 10.55
CA GLY A 270 -0.60 3.81 9.60
C GLY A 270 -0.64 5.03 8.67
N GLN A 271 -1.50 6.03 8.89
CA GLN A 271 -1.84 7.01 7.85
C GLN A 271 -0.90 8.22 7.68
N GLU A 272 0.05 8.46 8.58
CA GLU A 272 0.87 9.68 8.54
C GLU A 272 1.73 9.81 7.26
N ALA A 273 2.38 8.72 6.84
CA ALA A 273 3.23 8.73 5.66
C ALA A 273 2.38 8.90 4.39
N ASP A 274 1.31 8.11 4.28
CA ASP A 274 0.32 8.15 3.21
C ASP A 274 -0.26 9.55 2.97
N LEU A 275 -0.67 10.24 4.04
CA LEU A 275 -1.22 11.59 3.95
C LEU A 275 -0.15 12.61 3.55
N ARG A 276 1.10 12.46 3.99
CA ARG A 276 2.21 13.31 3.54
C ARG A 276 2.49 13.10 2.06
N ASP A 277 2.48 11.86 1.59
CA ASP A 277 2.67 11.53 0.17
C ASP A 277 1.53 12.11 -0.68
N LEU A 278 0.28 11.92 -0.25
CA LEU A 278 -0.89 12.53 -0.89
C LEU A 278 -0.75 14.06 -0.95
N GLN A 279 -0.37 14.72 0.15
CA GLN A 279 -0.22 16.17 0.16
C GLN A 279 0.86 16.64 -0.81
N ARG A 280 1.98 15.91 -0.93
CA ARG A 280 3.02 16.22 -1.91
C ARG A 280 2.52 16.08 -3.35
N ILE A 281 1.68 15.08 -3.63
CA ILE A 281 1.03 14.89 -4.94
C ILE A 281 0.08 16.06 -5.23
N LEU A 282 -0.81 16.39 -4.29
CA LEU A 282 -1.82 17.46 -4.46
C LEU A 282 -1.18 18.83 -4.67
N ASN A 283 -0.07 19.12 -3.97
CA ASN A 283 0.67 20.37 -4.10
C ASN A 283 1.26 20.61 -5.50
N LYS A 284 1.37 19.56 -6.32
CA LYS A 284 1.94 19.60 -7.67
C LYS A 284 0.90 19.43 -8.77
N CYS A 285 -0.36 19.28 -8.39
CA CYS A 285 -1.45 19.21 -9.35
C CYS A 285 -1.63 20.56 -10.05
N GLU A 286 -1.72 20.52 -11.39
CA GLU A 286 -2.11 21.66 -12.20
C GLU A 286 -3.43 21.39 -12.95
N PRO A 287 -4.43 22.28 -12.84
CA PRO A 287 -4.43 23.53 -12.04
C PRO A 287 -4.43 23.26 -10.52
N LYS A 288 -3.96 24.25 -9.75
CA LYS A 288 -3.89 24.14 -8.28
C LYS A 288 -5.28 24.00 -7.68
N LEU A 289 -5.46 22.98 -6.85
CA LEU A 289 -6.72 22.70 -6.16
C LEU A 289 -6.88 23.59 -4.93
N SER A 290 -8.10 24.07 -4.69
CA SER A 290 -8.47 24.70 -3.42
C SER A 290 -8.44 23.67 -2.28
N ASP A 291 -8.35 24.13 -1.02
CA ASP A 291 -8.31 23.25 0.14
C ASP A 291 -9.55 22.33 0.21
N ALA A 292 -10.73 22.86 -0.12
CA ALA A 292 -11.97 22.09 -0.20
C ALA A 292 -11.90 21.00 -1.28
N ALA A 293 -11.29 21.29 -2.44
CA ALA A 293 -11.10 20.33 -3.51
C ALA A 293 -10.06 19.27 -3.13
N GLN A 294 -8.99 19.63 -2.44
CA GLN A 294 -8.01 18.69 -1.91
C GLN A 294 -8.64 17.69 -0.95
N GLN A 295 -9.42 18.18 0.03
CA GLN A 295 -10.16 17.30 0.95
C GLN A 295 -11.17 16.40 0.23
N ALA A 296 -11.83 16.90 -0.82
CA ALA A 296 -12.73 16.09 -1.64
C ALA A 296 -11.97 14.99 -2.40
N VAL A 297 -10.78 15.28 -2.92
CA VAL A 297 -9.90 14.28 -3.55
C VAL A 297 -9.44 13.24 -2.54
N THR A 298 -9.05 13.64 -1.32
CA THR A 298 -8.68 12.69 -0.25
C THR A 298 -9.82 11.72 0.04
N ARG A 299 -11.04 12.23 0.26
CA ARG A 299 -12.23 11.39 0.51
C ARG A 299 -12.53 10.46 -0.66
N TRP A 300 -12.47 11.00 -1.87
CA TRP A 300 -12.69 10.22 -3.09
C TRP A 300 -11.65 9.12 -3.27
N ALA A 301 -10.36 9.42 -3.03
CA ALA A 301 -9.27 8.47 -3.19
C ALA A 301 -9.39 7.30 -2.20
N VAL A 302 -9.72 7.58 -0.93
CA VAL A 302 -10.02 6.53 0.06
C VAL A 302 -11.19 5.67 -0.41
N TRP A 303 -12.31 6.30 -0.80
CA TRP A 303 -13.50 5.57 -1.22
C TRP A 303 -13.23 4.71 -2.46
N GLN A 304 -12.51 5.26 -3.44
CA GLN A 304 -12.14 4.57 -4.66
C GLN A 304 -11.21 3.38 -4.37
N ALA A 305 -10.18 3.58 -3.53
CA ALA A 305 -9.31 2.49 -3.09
C ALA A 305 -10.09 1.40 -2.34
N ALA A 306 -10.94 1.78 -1.38
CA ALA A 306 -11.80 0.85 -0.65
C ALA A 306 -12.74 0.07 -1.58
N SER A 307 -13.32 0.74 -2.59
CA SER A 307 -14.17 0.09 -3.59
C SER A 307 -13.40 -0.94 -4.42
N MET A 308 -12.18 -0.62 -4.82
CA MET A 308 -11.31 -1.55 -5.54
C MET A 308 -10.92 -2.76 -4.68
N LEU A 309 -10.52 -2.52 -3.43
CA LEU A 309 -10.16 -3.58 -2.48
C LEU A 309 -11.35 -4.50 -2.19
N LYS A 310 -12.52 -3.93 -1.91
CA LYS A 310 -13.76 -4.69 -1.66
C LYS A 310 -14.17 -5.52 -2.88
N ARG A 311 -14.10 -4.95 -4.09
CA ARG A 311 -14.39 -5.69 -5.33
C ARG A 311 -13.41 -6.85 -5.52
N HIS A 312 -12.13 -6.64 -5.26
CA HIS A 312 -11.09 -7.66 -5.44
C HIS A 312 -10.69 -8.34 -4.13
N GLN A 313 -11.65 -8.54 -3.20
CA GLN A 313 -11.36 -9.02 -1.84
C GLN A 313 -10.58 -10.34 -1.83
N LYS A 314 -10.93 -11.29 -2.71
CA LYS A 314 -10.24 -12.59 -2.79
C LYS A 314 -8.78 -12.46 -3.22
N SER A 315 -8.48 -11.56 -4.16
CA SER A 315 -7.10 -11.24 -4.54
C SER A 315 -6.36 -10.52 -3.42
N PHE A 316 -7.06 -9.62 -2.72
CA PHE A 316 -6.49 -8.87 -1.60
C PHE A 316 -6.12 -9.78 -0.42
N ASP A 317 -7.00 -10.72 -0.06
CA ASP A 317 -6.74 -11.70 1.00
C ASP A 317 -5.57 -12.62 0.62
N ALA A 318 -5.56 -13.17 -0.60
CA ALA A 318 -4.48 -14.04 -1.08
C ALA A 318 -3.12 -13.31 -1.13
N LEU A 319 -3.11 -12.05 -1.56
CA LEU A 319 -1.91 -11.22 -1.55
C LEU A 319 -1.42 -10.96 -0.13
N THR A 320 -2.31 -10.57 0.77
CA THR A 320 -1.98 -10.31 2.19
C THR A 320 -1.34 -11.56 2.82
N GLU A 321 -1.91 -12.73 2.56
CA GLU A 321 -1.37 -14.00 3.06
C GLU A 321 0.04 -14.25 2.52
N LYS A 322 0.26 -14.14 1.21
CA LYS A 322 1.60 -14.33 0.61
C LYS A 322 2.63 -13.33 1.11
N MET A 323 2.25 -12.07 1.25
CA MET A 323 3.14 -11.04 1.80
C MET A 323 3.51 -11.34 3.26
N SER A 324 2.57 -11.83 4.06
CA SER A 324 2.83 -12.23 5.45
C SER A 324 3.81 -13.40 5.58
N GLN A 325 3.88 -14.25 4.54
CA GLN A 325 4.82 -15.39 4.43
C GLN A 325 6.19 -14.97 3.88
N GLY A 326 6.37 -13.70 3.48
CA GLY A 326 7.62 -13.19 2.92
C GLY A 326 7.88 -13.61 1.47
N ALA A 327 6.81 -13.89 0.72
CA ALA A 327 6.89 -14.26 -0.70
C ALA A 327 7.57 -13.18 -1.56
N THR A 328 8.13 -13.55 -2.69
CA THR A 328 8.65 -12.61 -3.68
C THR A 328 7.52 -11.83 -4.35
N VAL A 329 7.85 -10.70 -5.00
CA VAL A 329 6.87 -9.91 -5.77
C VAL A 329 6.22 -10.76 -6.87
N GLU A 330 6.99 -11.62 -7.55
CA GLU A 330 6.49 -12.54 -8.57
C GLU A 330 5.43 -13.50 -8.01
N GLU A 331 5.71 -14.14 -6.87
CA GLU A 331 4.77 -15.05 -6.20
C GLU A 331 3.50 -14.31 -5.74
N CYS A 332 3.64 -13.06 -5.28
CA CYS A 332 2.51 -12.19 -4.96
C CYS A 332 1.65 -11.89 -6.20
N LEU A 333 2.27 -11.58 -7.34
CA LEU A 333 1.56 -11.35 -8.61
C LEU A 333 0.82 -12.60 -9.08
N GLN A 334 1.45 -13.77 -8.99
CA GLN A 334 0.81 -15.05 -9.29
C GLN A 334 -0.41 -15.28 -8.39
N ALA A 335 -0.32 -14.98 -7.09
CA ALA A 335 -1.43 -15.13 -6.16
C ALA A 335 -2.60 -14.17 -6.47
N ILE A 336 -2.31 -12.93 -6.85
CA ILE A 336 -3.32 -11.95 -7.28
C ILE A 336 -4.11 -12.49 -8.48
N GLU A 337 -3.40 -13.01 -9.49
CA GLU A 337 -4.02 -13.46 -10.74
C GLU A 337 -4.69 -14.82 -10.62
N ALA A 338 -4.19 -15.71 -9.76
CA ALA A 338 -4.79 -17.02 -9.48
C ALA A 338 -6.05 -16.94 -8.62
N ALA A 339 -6.26 -15.84 -7.88
CA ALA A 339 -7.45 -15.66 -7.08
C ALA A 339 -8.73 -15.62 -7.96
N PRO A 340 -9.89 -16.04 -7.43
CA PRO A 340 -11.17 -15.94 -8.15
C PRO A 340 -11.47 -14.51 -8.61
N GLU A 341 -12.06 -14.39 -9.80
CA GLU A 341 -12.53 -13.09 -10.29
C GLU A 341 -13.61 -12.50 -9.39
N PRO A 342 -13.75 -11.16 -9.34
CA PRO A 342 -14.87 -10.54 -8.67
C PRO A 342 -16.18 -11.09 -9.22
N GLU A 343 -17.06 -11.54 -8.34
CA GLU A 343 -18.46 -11.79 -8.69
C GLU A 343 -19.11 -10.41 -8.97
N TYR A 344 -19.64 -10.25 -10.18
CA TYR A 344 -20.46 -9.09 -10.52
C TYR A 344 -21.90 -9.44 -10.17
N ASP A 345 -22.37 -8.97 -9.01
CA ASP A 345 -23.80 -8.93 -8.69
C ASP A 345 -24.54 -7.91 -9.57
#